data_AF-H0GZG1-F1
#
_entry.id   AF-H0GZG1-F1
#
_cell.length_a   1.000
_cell.length_b   1.000
_cell.length_c   1.000
_cell.angle_alpha   90.00
_cell.angle_beta   90.00
_cell.angle_gamma   90.00
#
_symmetry.space_group_name_H-M   'P 1'
#
loop_
_entity.id
_entity.type
_entity.pdbx_description
1 polymer ?
#
loop_
_entity_poly.entity_id
_entity_poly.type
_entity_poly.pdbx_seq_one_letter_code
_entity_poly.pdbx_strand_id
1 'polypeptide(L)'
;MGPDKDYVEVTPDNISTRRLWVGLKYRDNKPVLSNCRLISKPNSRIYLQMEDMKKLCSGVTIRNIKPLQPGELILVRAQNSIMDVNEAIAKKLDGEILCRVK
;
A
#
# COMPACT_ATOMS: atom_id res chain seq x y z
N MET A 1 24.34 -12.32 -5.84
CA MET A 1 23.46 -12.37 -7.03
C MET A 1 22.63 -11.10 -7.04
N GLY A 2 22.49 -10.44 -8.19
CA GLY A 2 21.72 -9.20 -8.35
C GLY A 2 20.37 -9.46 -9.02
N PRO A 3 19.64 -8.40 -9.45
CA PRO A 3 18.43 -8.56 -10.23
C PRO A 3 18.69 -9.27 -11.57
N ASP A 4 17.67 -9.97 -12.08
CA ASP A 4 17.69 -10.56 -13.42
C ASP A 4 17.89 -9.43 -14.46
N LYS A 5 18.92 -9.57 -15.30
CA LYS A 5 19.25 -8.56 -16.32
C LYS A 5 18.37 -8.67 -17.56
N ASP A 6 18.08 -9.91 -17.92
CA ASP A 6 17.22 -10.28 -19.03
C ASP A 6 15.93 -10.89 -18.49
N TYR A 7 14.87 -10.81 -19.28
CA TYR A 7 13.60 -11.44 -18.91
C TYR A 7 13.77 -12.97 -18.82
N VAL A 8 13.31 -13.55 -17.72
CA VAL A 8 13.24 -15.00 -17.57
C VAL A 8 11.83 -15.38 -17.19
N GLU A 9 11.25 -16.30 -17.96
CA GLU A 9 9.91 -16.80 -17.71
C GLU A 9 9.83 -17.48 -16.33
N VAL A 10 8.73 -17.21 -15.63
CA VAL A 10 8.47 -17.78 -14.32
C VAL A 10 7.71 -19.09 -14.51
N THR A 11 8.36 -20.21 -14.18
CA THR A 11 7.84 -21.57 -14.34
C THR A 11 7.76 -22.27 -12.97
N PRO A 12 7.02 -23.40 -12.84
CA PRO A 12 6.98 -24.17 -11.60
C PRO A 12 8.36 -24.57 -11.06
N ASP A 13 9.33 -24.80 -11.96
CA ASP A 13 10.69 -25.21 -11.59
C ASP A 13 11.51 -24.08 -10.95
N ASN A 14 11.17 -22.82 -11.24
CA ASN A 14 11.97 -21.66 -10.80
C ASN A 14 11.23 -20.71 -9.85
N ILE A 15 9.90 -20.78 -9.73
CA ILE A 15 9.07 -19.85 -8.94
C ILE A 15 9.53 -19.68 -7.49
N SER A 16 10.01 -20.75 -6.84
CA SER A 16 10.47 -20.74 -5.45
C SER A 16 11.74 -19.92 -5.23
N THR A 17 12.54 -19.77 -6.29
CA THR A 17 13.82 -19.03 -6.26
C THR A 17 13.69 -17.60 -6.77
N ARG A 18 12.57 -17.26 -7.44
CA ARG A 18 12.31 -15.90 -7.95
C ARG A 18 12.21 -14.89 -6.81
N ARG A 19 12.68 -13.67 -7.08
CA ARG A 19 12.68 -12.55 -6.12
C ARG A 19 12.20 -11.28 -6.80
N LEU A 20 11.49 -10.45 -6.03
CA LEU A 20 11.19 -9.08 -6.40
C LEU A 20 12.32 -8.18 -5.89
N TRP A 21 13.04 -7.54 -6.81
CA TRP A 21 14.09 -6.57 -6.49
C TRP A 21 13.50 -5.17 -6.56
N VAL A 22 13.65 -4.39 -5.49
CA VAL A 22 13.08 -3.04 -5.39
C VAL A 22 14.20 -2.05 -5.09
N GLY A 23 14.33 -1.01 -5.92
CA GLY A 23 15.24 0.10 -5.68
C GLY A 23 14.66 1.10 -4.67
N LEU A 24 15.44 1.48 -3.67
CA LEU A 24 15.07 2.51 -2.71
C LEU A 24 15.57 3.89 -3.18
N LYS A 25 14.78 4.92 -2.93
CA LYS A 25 15.08 6.30 -3.35
C LYS A 25 15.51 7.15 -2.16
N TYR A 26 16.54 7.96 -2.37
CA TYR A 26 17.07 8.92 -1.40
C TYR A 26 17.23 10.29 -2.07
N ARG A 27 17.02 11.37 -1.31
CA ARG A 27 17.20 12.75 -1.76
C ARG A 27 17.63 13.60 -0.57
N ASP A 28 18.58 14.51 -0.77
CA ASP A 28 19.06 15.44 0.27
C ASP A 28 19.47 14.73 1.57
N ASN A 29 20.20 13.61 1.45
CA ASN A 29 20.58 12.71 2.55
C ASN A 29 19.40 12.15 3.38
N LYS A 30 18.20 12.09 2.82
CA LYS A 30 17.00 11.52 3.46
C LYS A 30 16.35 10.43 2.60
N PRO A 31 15.84 9.35 3.20
CA PRO A 31 15.06 8.34 2.47
C PRO A 31 13.72 8.92 2.03
N VAL A 32 13.29 8.62 0.81
CA VAL A 32 11.97 9.02 0.29
C VAL A 32 10.86 8.15 0.88
N LEU A 33 11.14 6.86 1.08
CA LEU A 33 10.26 5.94 1.79
C LEU A 33 10.85 5.75 3.20
N SER A 34 10.40 6.61 4.12
CA SER A 34 10.87 6.66 5.50
C SER A 34 10.16 5.66 6.41
N ASN A 35 8.92 5.24 6.08
CA ASN A 35 8.12 4.36 6.91
C ASN A 35 7.10 3.57 6.08
N CYS A 36 6.90 2.29 6.41
CA CYS A 36 5.85 1.45 5.84
C CYS A 36 5.21 0.60 6.95
N ARG A 37 3.93 0.84 7.25
CA ARG A 37 3.22 0.16 8.36
C ARG A 37 1.90 -0.43 7.88
N LEU A 38 1.67 -1.68 8.22
CA LEU A 38 0.38 -2.32 8.02
C LEU A 38 -0.69 -1.70 8.91
N ILE A 39 -1.84 -1.40 8.31
CA ILE A 39 -3.07 -0.99 8.99
C ILE A 39 -3.93 -2.25 9.22
N SER A 40 -4.31 -2.93 8.14
CA SER A 40 -4.93 -4.26 8.19
C SER A 40 -3.86 -5.31 8.51
N LYS A 41 -4.01 -5.98 9.65
CA LYS A 41 -3.11 -7.06 10.08
C LYS A 41 -3.81 -8.41 9.91
N PRO A 42 -3.07 -9.53 9.75
CA PRO A 42 -3.71 -10.84 9.61
C PRO A 42 -4.68 -11.22 10.74
N ASN A 43 -4.40 -10.77 11.97
CA ASN A 43 -5.24 -11.00 13.16
C ASN A 43 -6.36 -9.97 13.35
N SER A 44 -6.35 -8.86 12.60
CA SER A 44 -7.33 -7.79 12.68
C SER A 44 -7.40 -7.07 11.35
N ARG A 45 -8.27 -7.59 10.48
CA ARG A 45 -8.49 -7.02 9.15
C ARG A 45 -9.41 -5.82 9.21
N ILE A 46 -9.05 -4.77 8.50
CA ILE A 46 -9.78 -3.50 8.52
C ILE A 46 -10.33 -3.22 7.13
N TYR A 47 -11.65 -3.29 7.02
CA TYR A 47 -12.41 -2.90 5.83
C TYR A 47 -13.17 -1.61 6.13
N LEU A 48 -13.05 -0.63 5.23
CA LEU A 48 -13.77 0.63 5.30
C LEU A 48 -14.67 0.80 4.09
N GLN A 49 -15.79 1.47 4.31
CA GLN A 49 -16.63 1.97 3.23
C GLN A 49 -16.04 3.25 2.65
N MET A 50 -16.42 3.59 1.43
CA MET A 50 -15.98 4.79 0.73
C MET A 50 -16.20 6.08 1.55
N GLU A 51 -17.32 6.18 2.27
CA GLU A 51 -17.60 7.33 3.13
C GLU A 51 -16.62 7.47 4.30
N ASP A 52 -16.22 6.35 4.90
CA ASP A 52 -15.22 6.33 5.96
C ASP A 52 -13.83 6.64 5.42
N MET A 53 -13.50 6.17 4.21
CA MET A 53 -12.27 6.56 3.52
C MET A 53 -12.22 8.07 3.25
N LYS A 54 -13.34 8.68 2.82
CA LYS A 54 -13.44 10.13 2.65
C LYS A 54 -13.18 10.89 3.95
N LYS A 55 -13.80 10.45 5.05
CA LYS A 55 -13.59 11.02 6.39
C LYS A 55 -12.11 10.91 6.81
N LEU A 56 -11.46 9.78 6.53
CA LEU A 56 -10.04 9.57 6.83
C LEU A 56 -9.13 10.53 6.05
N CYS A 57 -9.43 10.76 4.78
CA CYS A 57 -8.73 11.75 3.94
C CYS A 57 -9.03 13.19 4.36
N SER A 58 -10.21 13.46 4.93
CA SER A 58 -10.62 14.80 5.38
C SER A 58 -10.19 15.14 6.82
N GLY A 59 -9.32 14.34 7.44
CA GLY A 59 -8.78 14.66 8.77
C GLY A 59 -9.48 13.98 9.96
N VAL A 60 -10.42 13.07 9.72
CA VAL A 60 -11.16 12.38 10.80
C VAL A 60 -10.50 11.04 11.13
N THR A 61 -10.37 10.74 12.42
CA THR A 61 -9.89 9.42 12.88
C THR A 61 -11.02 8.41 12.81
N ILE A 62 -10.77 7.24 12.19
CA ILE A 62 -11.75 6.15 12.08
C ILE A 62 -11.15 4.85 12.55
N ARG A 63 -11.85 4.12 13.42
CA ARG A 63 -11.42 2.81 13.95
C ARG A 63 -9.96 2.82 14.45
N ASN A 64 -9.57 3.89 15.15
CA ASN A 64 -8.22 4.16 15.64
C ASN A 64 -7.13 4.35 14.56
N ILE A 65 -7.52 4.48 13.30
CA ILE A 65 -6.65 4.86 12.19
C ILE A 65 -6.60 6.39 12.18
N LYS A 66 -5.42 6.94 12.44
CA LYS A 66 -5.18 8.38 12.34
C LYS A 66 -5.50 8.86 10.91
N PRO A 67 -5.93 10.10 10.69
CA PRO A 67 -6.17 10.61 9.35
C PRO A 67 -4.92 10.58 8.47
N LEU A 68 -5.12 10.68 7.15
CA LEU A 68 -4.04 10.83 6.18
C LEU A 68 -3.30 12.16 6.43
N GLN A 69 -1.97 12.16 6.40
CA GLN A 69 -1.16 13.37 6.53
C GLN A 69 -0.52 13.76 5.18
N PRO A 70 -0.11 15.04 5.00
CA PRO A 70 0.61 15.45 3.80
C PRO A 70 1.87 14.60 3.57
N GLY A 71 2.05 14.13 2.33
CA GLY A 71 3.17 13.27 1.95
C GLY A 71 3.03 11.80 2.37
N GLU A 72 1.92 11.40 2.97
CA GLU A 72 1.60 9.99 3.22
C GLU A 72 0.77 9.38 2.09
N LEU A 73 0.87 8.06 1.93
CA LEU A 73 0.06 7.24 1.04
C LEU A 73 -0.62 6.14 1.85
N ILE A 74 -1.91 5.91 1.63
CA ILE A 74 -2.62 4.75 2.16
C ILE A 74 -3.01 3.86 0.98
N LEU A 75 -2.61 2.59 1.04
CA LEU A 75 -2.97 1.60 0.03
C LEU A 75 -4.23 0.85 0.44
N VAL A 76 -5.16 0.71 -0.50
CA VAL A 76 -6.44 0.02 -0.34
C VAL A 76 -6.51 -1.13 -1.32
N ARG A 77 -6.98 -2.30 -0.85
CA ARG A 77 -7.33 -3.42 -1.70
C ARG A 77 -8.82 -3.44 -1.95
N ALA A 78 -9.22 -3.35 -3.21
CA ALA A 78 -10.60 -3.46 -3.65
C ALA A 78 -10.66 -4.28 -4.96
N GLN A 79 -11.62 -5.20 -5.08
CA GLN A 79 -11.84 -6.01 -6.29
C GLN A 79 -10.55 -6.66 -6.83
N ASN A 80 -9.74 -7.26 -5.96
CA ASN A 80 -8.44 -7.88 -6.27
C ASN A 80 -7.36 -6.94 -6.85
N SER A 81 -7.58 -5.63 -6.80
CA SER A 81 -6.59 -4.62 -7.17
C SER A 81 -6.13 -3.82 -5.95
N ILE A 82 -4.92 -3.27 -6.01
CA ILE A 82 -4.36 -2.39 -4.97
C ILE A 82 -4.25 -0.99 -5.56
N MET A 83 -4.71 0.02 -4.82
CA MET A 83 -4.74 1.41 -5.28
C MET A 83 -4.57 2.39 -4.11
N ASP A 84 -4.35 3.67 -4.41
CA ASP A 84 -4.41 4.75 -3.42
C ASP A 84 -5.84 4.87 -2.85
N VAL A 85 -5.97 5.22 -1.57
CA VAL A 85 -7.25 5.55 -0.93
C VAL A 85 -8.04 6.61 -1.71
N ASN A 86 -7.39 7.63 -2.27
CA ASN A 86 -8.07 8.66 -3.06
C ASN A 86 -8.60 8.10 -4.39
N GLU A 87 -7.89 7.14 -4.99
CA GLU A 87 -8.32 6.44 -6.20
C GLU A 87 -9.51 5.52 -5.91
N ALA A 88 -9.49 4.78 -4.80
CA ALA A 88 -10.62 3.96 -4.34
C ALA A 88 -11.88 4.82 -4.10
N ILE A 89 -11.71 6.00 -3.48
CA ILE A 89 -12.80 6.96 -3.28
C ILE A 89 -13.36 7.45 -4.62
N ALA A 90 -12.49 7.84 -5.56
CA ALA A 90 -12.91 8.33 -6.88
C ALA A 90 -13.68 7.25 -7.67
N LYS A 91 -13.25 5.99 -7.56
CA LYS A 91 -13.92 4.81 -8.15
C LYS A 91 -15.17 4.35 -7.37
N LYS A 92 -15.50 4.99 -6.25
CA LYS A 92 -16.62 4.64 -5.36
C LYS A 92 -16.55 3.19 -4.87
N LEU A 93 -15.36 2.73 -4.52
CA LEU A 93 -15.11 1.37 -4.04
C LEU A 93 -14.97 1.34 -2.52
N ASP A 94 -15.53 0.30 -1.91
CA ASP A 94 -15.21 -0.10 -0.54
C ASP A 94 -14.02 -1.06 -0.56
N GLY A 95 -13.24 -1.14 0.52
CA GLY A 95 -12.01 -1.94 0.49
C GLY A 95 -11.29 -2.17 1.81
N GLU A 96 -10.30 -3.05 1.76
CA GLU A 96 -9.38 -3.35 2.87
C GLU A 96 -8.27 -2.30 2.92
N ILE A 97 -8.08 -1.64 4.06
CA ILE A 97 -7.01 -0.65 4.25
C ILE A 97 -5.71 -1.37 4.60
N LEU A 98 -4.83 -1.56 3.61
CA LEU A 98 -3.66 -2.42 3.74
C LEU A 98 -2.57 -1.80 4.61
N CYS A 99 -2.01 -0.68 4.15
CA CYS A 99 -0.83 -0.09 4.77
C CYS A 99 -0.76 1.41 4.55
N ARG A 100 0.06 2.06 5.38
CA ARG A 100 0.46 3.45 5.28
C ARG A 100 1.94 3.53 4.96
N VAL A 101 2.27 4.39 4.01
CA VAL A 101 3.64 4.68 3.58
C VAL A 101 3.91 6.18 3.75
N LYS A 102 5.12 6.52 4.18
CA LYS A 102 5.68 7.86 4.32
C LYS A 102 7.16 7.81 3.96
#